data_AF-A0A7U6KMD5-F1
#
_entry.id   AF-A0A7U6KMD5-F1
#
_cell.length_a   1.000
_cell.length_b   1.000
_cell.length_c   1.000
_cell.angle_alpha   90.00
_cell.angle_beta   90.00
_cell.angle_gamma   90.00
#
_symmetry.space_group_name_H-M   'P 1'
#
loop_
_entity.id
_entity.type
_entity.pdbx_description
1 polymer ?
#
loop_
_entity_poly.entity_id
_entity_poly.type
_entity_poly.pdbx_seq_one_letter_code
_entity_poly.pdbx_strand_id
1 'polypeptide(L)' 'MKTPGIYTDINTQTQRTGLPTQDHRIVFVTGDTAAPSNPTPIYDTASADIVSGADSKAGRMMAAALSISQGVRVETVGK' A
#
# COMPACT_ATOMS: atom_id res chain seq x y z
N MET A 1 -18.31 -44.00 0.42
CA MET A 1 -17.66 -43.20 -0.65
C MET A 1 -17.22 -41.89 0.01
N LYS A 2 -15.91 -41.72 0.28
CA LYS A 2 -15.41 -40.45 0.87
C LYS A 2 -15.20 -39.49 -0.29
N THR A 3 -16.01 -38.44 -0.39
CA THR A 3 -15.72 -37.33 -1.29
C THR A 3 -14.44 -36.67 -0.77
N PRO A 4 -13.34 -36.62 -1.53
CA PRO A 4 -12.17 -35.86 -1.13
C PRO A 4 -12.55 -34.38 -1.15
N GLY A 5 -12.62 -33.75 0.02
CA GLY A 5 -12.74 -32.30 0.13
C GLY A 5 -11.49 -31.68 -0.47
N ILE A 6 -11.66 -30.91 -1.54
CA ILE A 6 -10.58 -30.14 -2.14
C ILE A 6 -10.16 -29.10 -1.11
N TYR A 7 -9.01 -29.30 -0.48
CA TYR A 7 -8.35 -28.28 0.33
C TYR A 7 -7.68 -27.29 -0.62
N THR A 8 -8.39 -26.24 -1.00
CA THR A 8 -7.79 -25.04 -1.59
C THR A 8 -7.92 -23.88 -0.60
N ASP A 9 -7.39 -24.06 0.60
CA ASP A 9 -6.81 -22.93 1.33
C ASP A 9 -5.45 -22.65 0.69
N ILE A 10 -5.49 -22.12 -0.54
CA ILE A 10 -4.29 -21.60 -1.18
C ILE A 10 -3.92 -20.36 -0.39
N ASN A 11 -3.00 -20.50 0.55
CA ASN A 11 -2.46 -19.36 1.27
C ASN A 11 -1.64 -18.52 0.28
N THR A 12 -2.30 -17.55 -0.36
CA THR A 12 -1.74 -16.57 -1.29
C THR A 12 -0.68 -15.67 -0.64
N GLN A 13 -0.51 -15.75 0.68
CA GLN A 13 0.50 -15.02 1.45
C GLN A 13 1.68 -15.90 1.89
N THR A 14 1.76 -17.15 1.45
CA THR A 14 2.93 -17.99 1.76
C THR A 14 4.13 -17.46 0.99
N GLN A 15 5.07 -16.84 1.72
CA GLN A 15 6.36 -16.44 1.17
C GLN A 15 7.05 -17.67 0.56
N ARG A 16 7.47 -17.58 -0.70
CA ARG A 16 8.30 -18.63 -1.31
C ARG A 16 9.60 -18.72 -0.51
N THR A 17 9.79 -19.84 0.19
CA THR A 17 11.04 -20.16 0.87
C THR A 17 12.22 -20.00 -0.10
N GLY A 18 13.13 -19.07 0.20
CA GLY A 18 14.30 -18.76 -0.63
C GLY A 18 14.24 -17.46 -1.44
N LEU A 19 13.10 -16.74 -1.47
CA LEU A 19 13.06 -15.36 -1.97
C LEU A 19 13.15 -14.36 -0.81
N PRO A 20 13.87 -13.23 -0.98
CA PRO A 20 13.86 -12.14 -0.02
C PRO A 20 12.42 -11.75 0.30
N THR A 21 12.12 -11.55 1.58
CA THR A 21 10.83 -11.03 2.03
C THR A 21 10.52 -9.75 1.28
N GLN A 22 9.31 -9.61 0.73
CA GLN A 22 8.88 -8.34 0.13
C GLN A 22 8.57 -7.33 1.24
N ASP A 23 9.60 -6.92 1.98
CA ASP A 23 9.53 -5.83 2.95
C ASP A 23 9.76 -4.49 2.22
N HIS A 24 9.02 -4.28 1.13
CA HIS A 24 9.13 -3.06 0.35
C HIS A 24 8.36 -1.95 1.07
N ARG A 25 9.10 -0.99 1.64
CA ARG A 25 8.52 0.22 2.22
C ARG A 25 8.56 1.37 1.21
N ILE A 26 7.40 1.93 0.92
CA ILE A 26 7.24 3.12 0.08
C ILE A 26 7.00 4.33 1.00
N VAL A 27 7.70 5.44 0.74
CA VAL A 27 7.51 6.70 1.46
C VAL A 27 7.01 7.74 0.47
N PHE A 28 5.83 8.32 0.74
CA PHE A 28 5.28 9.42 -0.03
C PHE A 28 5.78 10.75 0.54
N VAL A 29 6.44 11.56 -0.29
CA VAL A 29 6.79 12.95 0.06
C VAL A 29 5.63 13.83 -0.38
N THR A 30 4.99 14.49 0.57
CA THR A 30 3.83 15.35 0.31
C THR A 30 4.10 16.79 0.73
N GLY A 31 3.45 17.73 0.04
CA GLY A 31 3.38 19.14 0.41
C GLY A 31 2.03 19.48 1.05
N ASP A 32 1.48 18.58 1.86
CA ASP A 32 0.30 18.83 2.67
C ASP A 32 0.66 19.65 3.91
N THR A 33 -0.22 20.56 4.32
CA THR A 33 0.06 21.52 5.41
C THR A 33 0.24 20.85 6.76
N ALA A 34 -0.46 19.73 7.01
CA ALA A 34 -0.36 18.98 8.26
C ALA A 34 0.62 17.80 8.17
N ALA A 35 1.46 17.74 7.14
CA ALA A 35 2.38 16.62 6.95
C ALA A 35 3.32 16.42 8.16
N PRO A 36 3.54 15.17 8.61
CA PRO A 36 4.45 14.88 9.70
C PRO A 36 5.89 15.14 9.30
N SER A 37 6.70 15.59 10.25
CA SER A 37 8.14 15.87 10.02
C SER A 37 8.99 14.61 9.84
N ASN A 38 8.48 13.44 10.25
CA ASN A 38 9.12 12.15 10.12
C ASN A 38 8.24 11.17 9.33
N PRO A 39 8.81 10.11 8.72
CA PRO A 39 8.04 9.09 8.00
C PRO A 39 7.08 8.31 8.92
N THR A 40 5.82 8.74 8.96
CA THR A 40 4.74 8.10 9.73
C THR A 40 4.02 7.05 8.87
N PRO A 41 3.77 5.83 9.38
CA PRO A 41 3.01 4.83 8.66
C PRO A 41 1.54 5.25 8.49
N ILE A 42 1.02 5.08 7.28
CA ILE A 42 -0.39 5.27 6.90
C ILE A 42 -0.89 3.98 6.25
N TYR A 43 -2.11 3.56 6.56
CA TYR A 43 -2.65 2.23 6.20
C TYR A 43 -3.87 2.29 5.29
N ASP A 44 -4.53 3.44 5.23
CA ASP A 44 -5.67 3.74 4.38
C ASP A 44 -5.77 5.25 4.14
N THR A 45 -6.71 5.66 3.28
CA THR A 45 -6.91 7.08 2.98
C THR A 45 -7.37 7.86 4.21
N ALA A 46 -8.12 7.24 5.13
CA ALA A 46 -8.59 7.89 6.35
C ALA A 46 -7.45 8.21 7.32
N SER A 47 -6.52 7.28 7.53
CA SER A 47 -5.31 7.48 8.33
C SER A 47 -4.37 8.48 7.66
N ALA A 48 -4.29 8.49 6.33
CA ALA A 48 -3.56 9.52 5.60
C ALA A 48 -4.15 10.93 5.83
N ASP A 49 -5.48 11.06 5.85
CA ASP A 49 -6.16 12.33 6.10
C ASP A 49 -6.06 12.79 7.56
N ILE A 50 -6.05 11.86 8.52
CA ILE A 50 -5.79 12.18 9.93
C ILE A 50 -4.35 12.71 10.09
N VAL A 51 -3.38 12.10 9.41
CA VAL A 51 -1.96 12.40 9.57
C VAL A 51 -1.52 13.61 8.75
N SER A 52 -2.10 13.82 7.56
CA SER A 52 -1.67 14.83 6.59
C SER A 52 -2.72 15.92 6.34
N GLY A 53 -3.91 15.82 6.95
CA GLY A 53 -5.03 16.76 6.80
C GLY A 53 -6.13 16.21 5.88
N ALA A 54 -7.36 16.71 6.02
CA ALA A 54 -8.49 16.27 5.18
C ALA A 54 -8.23 16.47 3.68
N ASP A 55 -8.66 15.52 2.85
CA ASP A 55 -8.43 15.51 1.39
C ASP A 55 -6.94 15.63 1.01
N SER A 56 -6.07 15.00 1.82
CA SER A 56 -4.62 15.10 1.68
C SER A 56 -4.14 14.63 0.31
N LYS A 57 -3.06 15.25 -0.19
CA LYS A 57 -2.31 14.72 -1.33
C LYS A 57 -1.74 13.35 -0.99
N ALA A 58 -1.32 13.11 0.26
CA ALA A 58 -0.89 11.80 0.74
C ALA A 58 -1.97 10.71 0.59
N GLY A 59 -3.22 11.00 0.98
CA GLY A 59 -4.35 10.08 0.82
C GLY A 59 -4.64 9.77 -0.65
N ARG A 60 -4.56 10.77 -1.53
CA ARG A 60 -4.71 10.58 -2.98
C ARG A 60 -3.57 9.76 -3.59
N MET A 61 -2.33 9.99 -3.18
CA MET A 61 -1.18 9.17 -3.59
C MET A 61 -1.32 7.72 -3.11
N MET A 62 -1.83 7.52 -1.89
CA MET A 62 -2.12 6.19 -1.38
C MET A 62 -3.21 5.48 -2.19
N ALA A 63 -4.30 6.17 -2.51
CA ALA A 63 -5.36 5.61 -3.34
C ALA A 63 -4.85 5.24 -4.75
N ALA A 64 -3.99 6.08 -5.35
CA ALA A 64 -3.33 5.78 -6.61
C ALA A 64 -2.36 4.60 -6.51
N ALA A 65 -1.56 4.52 -5.44
CA ALA A 65 -0.65 3.40 -5.23
C ALA A 65 -1.39 2.07 -5.01
N LEU A 66 -2.51 2.10 -4.28
CA LEU A 66 -3.36 0.94 -4.08
C LEU A 66 -4.06 0.51 -5.39
N SER A 67 -4.44 1.46 -6.26
CA SER A 67 -5.00 1.12 -7.57
C SER A 67 -3.95 0.55 -8.55
N ILE A 68 -2.67 0.89 -8.34
CA ILE A 68 -1.51 0.40 -9.11
C ILE A 68 -1.05 -0.99 -8.65
N SER A 69 -1.29 -1.38 -7.40
CA SER A 69 -0.72 -2.60 -6.80
C SER A 69 -1.28 -3.93 -7.35
N GLN A 70 -1.92 -3.92 -8.53
CA GLN A 70 -2.08 -5.09 -9.39
C GLN A 70 -1.40 -4.95 -10.77
N GLY A 71 -0.34 -4.14 -10.89
CA GLY A 71 0.69 -4.33 -11.94
C GLY A 71 0.92 -3.21 -12.95
N VAL A 72 0.65 -1.93 -12.68
CA VAL A 72 0.87 -0.86 -13.68
C VAL A 72 1.61 0.35 -13.12
N ARG A 73 2.77 0.67 -13.72
CA ARG A 73 3.57 1.84 -13.35
C ARG A 73 2.85 3.14 -13.73
N VAL A 74 2.75 4.05 -12.76
CA VAL A 74 2.32 5.44 -12.99
C VAL A 74 3.43 6.34 -12.49
N GLU A 75 3.90 7.23 -13.37
CA GLU A 75 4.93 8.23 -13.10
C GLU A 75 4.29 9.63 -13.09
N THR A 76 4.82 10.53 -12.27
CA THR A 76 4.42 11.94 -12.24
C THR A 76 5.66 12.82 -12.13
N VAL A 77 5.66 13.97 -12.80
CA VAL A 77 6.74 14.96 -12.80
C VAL A 77 6.18 16.32 -12.38
N GLY A 78 6.86 16.98 -11.45
CA GLY A 78 6.54 18.34 -11.04
C GLY A 78 7.10 19.38 -12.01
N LYS A 79 6.60 20.61 -11.92
CA LYS A 79 7.27 21.80 -12.47
C LYS A 79 8.26 22.33 -11.44
#